data_AF-A0A0M0KI73-F1
#
_entry.id   AF-A0A0M0KI73-F1
#
_cell.length_a   1.000
_cell.length_b   1.000
_cell.length_c   1.000
_cell.angle_alpha   90.00
_cell.angle_beta   90.00
_cell.angle_gamma   90.00
#
_symmetry.space_group_name_H-M   'P 1'
#
loop_
_entity.id
_entity.type
_entity.pdbx_description
1 polymer ?
#
loop_
_entity_poly.entity_id
_entity_poly.type
_entity_poly.pdbx_seq_one_letter_code
_entity_poly.pdbx_strand_id
1 'polypeptide(L)'
;MGFRETLSQLVSSRTETTEHHSNPSLQTHYYKTTKDKAIAAVERVMQQSGFTVKRVEQERGEVIAQSTSGQKSLLVATIVMVKPFRTAVDFSCSTDTILPSDFGHSKKRILSLYEQLDKELPYIGSGLGDELL
;
A
#
# COMPACT_ATOMS: atom_id res chain seq x y z
N MET A 1 -11.15 -4.08 -23.53
CA MET A 1 -10.34 -3.76 -22.33
C MET A 1 -8.94 -4.30 -22.58
N GLY A 2 -7.92 -3.58 -23.02
CA GLY A 2 -7.64 -2.16 -23.05
C GLY A 2 -6.12 -2.03 -22.87
N PHE A 3 -5.34 -2.53 -23.83
CA PHE A 3 -3.86 -2.59 -23.81
C PHE A 3 -3.17 -1.24 -23.48
N ARG A 4 -3.93 -0.14 -23.46
CA ARG A 4 -3.50 1.23 -23.19
C ARG A 4 -3.40 1.55 -21.68
N GLU A 5 -4.22 0.92 -20.83
CA GLU A 5 -4.16 1.14 -19.36
C GLU A 5 -2.95 0.48 -18.72
N THR A 6 -2.51 -0.67 -19.25
CA THR A 6 -1.27 -1.34 -18.80
C THR A 6 -0.02 -0.55 -19.16
N LEU A 7 -0.06 0.21 -20.25
CA LEU A 7 1.04 1.07 -20.70
C LEU A 7 1.13 2.38 -19.90
N SER A 8 0.00 2.97 -19.46
CA SER A 8 0.04 4.18 -18.62
C SER A 8 0.53 3.92 -17.19
N GLN A 9 0.25 2.74 -16.62
CA GLN A 9 0.80 2.31 -15.32
C GLN A 9 2.33 2.11 -15.35
N LEU A 10 2.92 1.89 -16.53
CA LEU A 10 4.37 1.82 -16.72
C LEU A 10 5.01 3.19 -16.96
N VAL A 11 4.24 4.28 -17.03
CA VAL A 11 4.75 5.65 -17.27
C VAL A 11 4.36 6.60 -16.12
N SER A 12 3.87 6.07 -14.99
CA SER A 12 3.63 6.88 -13.80
C SER A 12 4.74 6.66 -12.78
N SER A 13 5.32 7.74 -12.27
CA SER A 13 6.23 7.70 -11.10
C SER A 13 5.49 7.44 -9.78
N ARG A 14 4.18 7.14 -9.85
CA ARG A 14 3.28 6.88 -8.74
C ARG A 14 2.46 5.64 -9.05
N THR A 15 2.40 4.74 -8.07
CA THR A 15 1.46 3.61 -8.03
C THR A 15 0.66 3.73 -6.74
N GLU A 16 -0.64 3.48 -6.81
CA GLU A 16 -1.53 3.42 -5.66
C GLU A 16 -2.45 2.22 -5.76
N THR A 17 -2.92 1.76 -4.61
CA THR A 17 -3.92 0.70 -4.50
C THR A 17 -5.30 1.32 -4.38
N THR A 18 -6.29 0.67 -4.98
CA THR A 18 -7.68 1.12 -4.91
C THR A 18 -8.61 -0.08 -4.85
N GLU A 19 -9.81 0.12 -4.29
CA GLU A 19 -10.80 -0.94 -4.15
C GLU A 19 -11.12 -1.64 -5.49
N HIS A 20 -11.39 -0.83 -6.53
CA HIS A 20 -11.68 -1.30 -7.88
C HIS A 20 -10.49 -1.11 -8.83
N HIS A 21 -9.31 -1.57 -8.43
CA HIS A 21 -8.13 -1.47 -9.28
C HIS A 21 -8.17 -2.49 -10.45
N SER A 22 -7.88 -2.06 -11.69
CA SER A 22 -7.90 -2.92 -12.88
C SER A 22 -6.95 -4.13 -12.81
N ASN A 23 -5.89 -4.02 -11.99
CA ASN A 23 -5.01 -5.12 -11.63
C ASN A 23 -5.37 -5.63 -10.22
N PRO A 24 -5.81 -6.89 -10.07
CA PRO A 24 -6.23 -7.46 -8.78
C PRO A 24 -5.16 -7.42 -7.69
N SER A 25 -3.88 -7.54 -8.06
CA SER A 25 -2.77 -7.48 -7.10
C SER A 25 -2.51 -6.09 -6.49
N LEU A 26 -3.17 -5.06 -7.01
CA LEU A 26 -3.12 -3.69 -6.50
C LEU A 26 -4.47 -3.27 -5.91
N GLN A 27 -5.34 -4.22 -5.61
CA GLN A 27 -6.55 -3.94 -4.85
C GLN A 27 -6.23 -3.68 -3.38
N THR A 28 -7.14 -3.01 -2.69
CA THR A 28 -7.10 -2.81 -1.24
C THR A 28 -7.11 -4.16 -0.52
N HIS A 29 -6.18 -4.39 0.41
CA HIS A 29 -6.13 -5.62 1.20
C HIS A 29 -6.90 -5.48 2.52
N TYR A 30 -7.60 -6.55 2.90
CA TYR A 30 -8.36 -6.63 4.13
C TYR A 30 -7.76 -7.65 5.09
N TYR A 31 -7.61 -7.25 6.35
CA TYR A 31 -7.01 -8.06 7.40
C TYR A 31 -7.94 -8.22 8.60
N LYS A 32 -7.87 -9.39 9.23
CA LYS A 32 -8.62 -9.70 10.45
C LYS A 32 -7.90 -9.14 11.68
N THR A 33 -7.99 -7.84 11.89
CA THR A 33 -7.29 -7.15 12.97
C THR A 33 -7.97 -5.83 13.35
N THR A 34 -7.51 -5.22 14.44
CA THR A 34 -7.90 -3.86 14.81
C THR A 34 -7.04 -2.81 14.11
N LYS A 35 -7.53 -1.57 14.00
CA LYS A 35 -6.83 -0.45 13.37
C LYS A 35 -5.46 -0.22 14.00
N ASP A 36 -5.39 -0.17 15.33
CA ASP A 36 -4.11 0.07 16.03
C ASP A 36 -3.08 -1.02 15.78
N LYS A 37 -3.52 -2.29 15.72
CA LYS A 37 -2.64 -3.42 15.44
C LYS A 37 -2.19 -3.42 13.98
N ALA A 38 -3.06 -3.06 13.05
CA ALA A 38 -2.71 -2.88 11.65
C ALA A 38 -1.68 -1.76 11.47
N ILE A 39 -1.88 -0.60 12.11
CA ILE A 39 -0.90 0.51 12.08
C ILE A 39 0.47 0.04 12.56
N ALA A 40 0.54 -0.63 13.71
CA ALA A 40 1.80 -1.12 14.26
C ALA A 40 2.48 -2.18 13.37
N ALA A 41 1.70 -3.04 12.71
CA ALA A 41 2.22 -4.02 11.75
C ALA A 41 2.74 -3.34 10.48
N VAL A 42 1.99 -2.39 9.93
CA VAL A 42 2.40 -1.61 8.75
C VAL A 42 3.68 -0.84 9.02
N GLU A 43 3.79 -0.17 10.19
CA GLU A 43 5.01 0.53 10.59
C GLU A 43 6.24 -0.39 10.58
N ARG A 44 6.11 -1.58 11.19
CA ARG A 44 7.16 -2.60 11.25
C ARG A 44 7.56 -3.09 9.85
N VAL A 45 6.58 -3.44 9.02
CA VAL A 45 6.79 -3.92 7.66
C VAL A 45 7.48 -2.86 6.80
N MET A 46 7.08 -1.58 6.92
CA MET A 46 7.75 -0.47 6.22
C MET A 46 9.21 -0.36 6.64
N GLN A 47 9.50 -0.40 7.95
CA GLN A 47 10.87 -0.33 8.47
C GLN A 47 11.74 -1.49 7.98
N GLN A 48 11.22 -2.72 8.05
CA GLN A 48 11.91 -3.92 7.54
C GLN A 48 12.13 -3.87 6.01
N SER A 49 11.22 -3.21 5.28
CA SER A 49 11.31 -3.00 3.84
C SER A 49 12.22 -1.84 3.42
N GLY A 50 13.01 -1.30 4.35
CA GLY A 50 13.99 -0.26 4.06
C GLY A 50 13.41 1.15 3.95
N PHE A 51 12.25 1.41 4.57
CA PHE A 51 11.68 2.76 4.70
C PHE A 51 11.88 3.32 6.11
N THR A 52 12.16 4.61 6.20
CA THR A 52 12.15 5.35 7.46
C THR A 52 10.78 6.00 7.64
N VAL A 53 10.06 5.60 8.68
CA VAL A 53 8.75 6.17 9.04
C VAL A 53 8.97 7.62 9.51
N LYS A 54 8.24 8.56 8.90
CA LYS A 54 8.34 10.00 9.17
C LYS A 54 7.20 10.49 10.06
N ARG A 55 6.01 9.93 9.88
CA ARG A 55 4.81 10.34 10.60
C ARG A 55 3.83 9.17 10.72
N VAL A 56 3.20 9.07 11.88
CA VAL A 56 2.06 8.18 12.12
C VAL A 56 0.92 9.02 12.65
N GLU A 57 -0.20 9.07 11.93
CA GLU A 57 -1.42 9.76 12.32
C GLU A 57 -2.47 8.72 12.73
N GLN A 58 -2.42 8.28 13.99
CA GLN A 58 -3.25 7.17 14.48
C GLN A 58 -4.75 7.43 14.31
N GLU A 59 -5.20 8.66 14.60
CA GLU A 59 -6.60 9.07 14.47
C GLU A 59 -7.12 8.92 13.04
N ARG A 60 -6.32 9.37 12.07
CA ARG A 60 -6.65 9.28 10.64
C ARG A 60 -6.36 7.91 10.04
N GLY A 61 -5.49 7.13 10.69
CA GLY A 61 -5.04 5.84 10.20
C GLY A 61 -4.00 5.96 9.09
N GLU A 62 -3.16 7.00 9.11
CA GLU A 62 -2.17 7.23 8.06
C GLU A 62 -0.76 6.98 8.58
N VAL A 63 0.06 6.26 7.81
CA VAL A 63 1.49 6.06 8.08
C VAL A 63 2.29 6.55 6.88
N ILE A 64 3.17 7.52 7.11
CA ILE A 64 4.00 8.14 6.07
C ILE A 64 5.44 7.73 6.30
N ALA A 65 6.07 7.16 5.26
CA ALA A 65 7.46 6.74 5.28
C ALA A 65 8.21 7.16 4.01
N GLN A 66 9.52 7.27 4.11
CA GLN A 66 10.41 7.59 2.99
C GLN A 66 11.47 6.51 2.81
N SER A 67 11.88 6.23 1.58
CA SER A 67 12.96 5.26 1.33
C SER A 67 14.25 5.69 2.05
N THR A 68 14.91 4.73 2.69
CA THR A 68 16.15 4.98 3.45
C THR A 68 17.37 5.09 2.53
N SER A 69 17.35 4.38 1.40
CA SER A 69 18.44 4.35 0.43
C SER A 69 17.92 4.13 -1.00
N GLY A 70 18.72 4.55 -1.99
CA GLY A 70 18.41 4.42 -3.41
C GLY A 70 17.54 5.57 -3.92
N GLN A 71 16.65 5.27 -4.88
CA GLN A 71 15.69 6.24 -5.40
C GLN A 71 14.79 6.75 -4.26
N LYS A 72 14.71 8.07 -4.11
CA LYS A 72 13.83 8.69 -3.12
C LYS A 72 12.39 8.32 -3.44
N SER A 73 11.68 7.74 -2.49
CA SER A 73 10.26 7.46 -2.63
C SER A 73 9.53 7.82 -1.35
N LEU A 74 8.31 8.34 -1.53
CA LEU A 74 7.35 8.61 -0.49
C LEU A 74 6.31 7.50 -0.53
N LEU A 75 6.17 6.81 0.59
CA LEU A 75 5.17 5.77 0.81
C LEU A 75 4.17 6.27 1.85
N VAL A 76 2.89 6.17 1.52
CA VAL A 76 1.78 6.46 2.42
C VAL A 76 0.95 5.20 2.53
N ALA A 77 0.64 4.77 3.75
CA ALA A 77 -0.34 3.74 4.00
C ALA A 77 -1.57 4.35 4.67
N THR A 78 -2.74 3.94 4.22
CA THR A 78 -4.04 4.33 4.77
C THR A 78 -4.69 3.09 5.37
N ILE A 79 -5.05 3.15 6.65
CA ILE A 79 -5.55 2.05 7.45
C ILE A 79 -6.91 2.42 8.02
N VAL A 80 -7.96 1.74 7.54
CA VAL A 80 -9.35 2.03 7.92
C VAL A 80 -10.01 0.76 8.42
N MET A 81 -10.55 0.79 9.64
CA MET A 81 -11.41 -0.30 10.13
C MET A 81 -12.82 -0.09 9.59
N VAL A 82 -13.26 -0.96 8.69
CA VAL A 82 -14.59 -0.89 8.06
C VAL A 82 -15.66 -1.56 8.92
N LYS A 83 -15.31 -2.65 9.62
CA LYS A 83 -16.15 -3.39 10.57
C LYS A 83 -15.27 -3.90 11.73
N PRO A 84 -15.83 -4.28 12.89
CA PRO A 84 -15.03 -4.83 13.99
C PRO A 84 -14.14 -5.99 13.54
N PHE A 85 -12.83 -5.86 13.82
CA PHE A 85 -11.79 -6.80 13.40
C PHE A 85 -11.66 -6.99 11.88
N ARG A 86 -12.12 -6.04 11.06
CA ARG A 86 -11.89 -6.01 9.61
C ARG A 86 -11.32 -4.66 9.23
N THR A 87 -10.03 -4.67 8.91
CA THR A 87 -9.26 -3.46 8.62
C THR A 87 -8.74 -3.50 7.20
N ALA A 88 -9.11 -2.51 6.41
CA ALA A 88 -8.58 -2.23 5.09
C ALA A 88 -7.21 -1.53 5.22
N VAL A 89 -6.27 -1.93 4.38
CA VAL A 89 -4.96 -1.30 4.25
C VAL A 89 -4.72 -1.02 2.77
N ASP A 90 -4.48 0.26 2.47
CA ASP A 90 -4.10 0.75 1.16
C ASP A 90 -2.72 1.37 1.19
N PHE A 91 -2.02 1.32 0.05
CA PHE A 91 -0.72 1.94 -0.13
C PHE A 91 -0.72 2.89 -1.33
N SER A 92 -0.03 4.01 -1.17
CA SER A 92 0.36 4.90 -2.25
C SER A 92 1.86 5.11 -2.21
N CYS A 93 2.55 4.77 -3.30
CA CYS A 93 3.99 4.92 -3.42
C CYS A 93 4.29 5.87 -4.58
N SER A 94 4.98 6.96 -4.29
CA SER A 94 5.49 7.92 -5.28
C SER A 94 7.01 7.92 -5.26
N THR A 95 7.65 7.71 -6.40
CA THR A 95 9.11 7.82 -6.56
C THR A 95 9.45 9.17 -7.14
N ASP A 96 10.47 9.81 -6.58
CA ASP A 96 11.05 11.05 -7.10
C ASP A 96 12.09 10.65 -8.17
N THR A 97 11.71 10.77 -9.43
CA THR A 97 12.55 10.41 -10.58
C THR A 97 12.48 11.48 -11.67
N ILE A 98 13.62 11.77 -12.29
CA ILE A 98 13.72 12.70 -13.42
C ILE A 98 13.23 12.03 -14.71
N LEU A 99 13.14 10.70 -14.71
CA LEU A 99 12.64 9.92 -15.84
C LEU A 99 11.11 9.96 -15.90
N PRO A 100 10.51 9.84 -17.09
CA PRO A 100 9.05 9.78 -17.23
C PRO A 100 8.42 8.53 -16.59
N SER A 101 9.22 7.60 -16.08
CA SER A 101 8.77 6.35 -15.48
C SER A 101 9.73 5.87 -14.39
N ASP A 102 9.19 5.16 -13.40
CA ASP A 102 9.94 4.43 -12.39
C ASP A 102 10.17 2.95 -12.76
N PHE A 103 9.83 2.55 -13.99
CA PHE A 103 9.90 1.17 -14.51
C PHE A 103 9.19 0.13 -13.63
N GLY A 104 8.12 0.53 -12.93
CA GLY A 104 7.34 -0.34 -12.06
C GLY A 104 8.00 -0.62 -10.71
N HIS A 105 9.01 0.16 -10.31
CA HIS A 105 9.64 0.02 -9.00
C HIS A 105 8.64 0.28 -7.85
N SER A 106 7.80 1.30 -7.95
CA SER A 106 6.74 1.59 -6.97
C SER A 106 5.75 0.43 -6.84
N LYS A 107 5.29 -0.14 -7.96
CA LYS A 107 4.42 -1.33 -7.98
C LYS A 107 5.08 -2.51 -7.26
N LYS A 108 6.33 -2.84 -7.60
CA LYS A 108 7.06 -3.95 -6.95
C LYS A 108 7.21 -3.74 -5.44
N ARG A 109 7.42 -2.50 -4.99
CA ARG A 109 7.50 -2.15 -3.58
C ARG A 109 6.15 -2.37 -2.87
N ILE A 110 5.05 -1.91 -3.44
CA ILE A 110 3.70 -2.13 -2.89
C ILE A 110 3.40 -3.63 -2.76
N LEU A 111 3.66 -4.41 -3.81
CA LEU A 111 3.42 -5.86 -3.78
C LEU A 111 4.26 -6.55 -2.69
N SER A 112 5.53 -6.19 -2.55
CA SER A 112 6.40 -6.75 -1.50
C SER A 112 5.96 -6.36 -0.09
N LEU A 113 5.39 -5.15 0.09
CA LEU A 113 4.82 -4.72 1.37
C LEU A 113 3.59 -5.55 1.72
N TYR A 114 2.69 -5.79 0.76
CA TYR A 114 1.55 -6.69 0.98
C TYR A 114 1.98 -8.11 1.33
N GLU A 115 2.93 -8.69 0.59
CA GLU A 115 3.45 -10.04 0.88
C GLU A 115 4.03 -10.17 2.29
N GLN A 116 4.63 -9.10 2.83
CA GLN A 116 5.15 -9.08 4.20
C GLN A 116 4.02 -8.88 5.21
N LEU A 117 3.07 -8.00 4.92
CA LEU A 117 1.93 -7.73 5.78
C LEU A 117 1.01 -8.95 5.91
N ASP A 118 0.83 -9.72 4.83
CA ASP A 118 0.08 -10.98 4.80
C ASP A 118 0.70 -12.07 5.69
N LYS A 119 2.00 -11.97 6.01
CA LYS A 119 2.67 -12.87 6.97
C LYS A 119 2.52 -12.40 8.42
N GLU A 120 2.32 -11.10 8.62
CA GLU A 120 2.21 -10.46 9.94
C GLU A 120 0.76 -10.45 10.45
N LEU A 121 -0.22 -10.35 9.54
CA LEU A 121 -1.64 -10.22 9.84
C LEU A 121 -2.46 -11.31 9.15
N PRO A 122 -3.59 -11.77 9.75
CA PRO A 122 -4.44 -12.74 9.09
C PRO A 122 -5.18 -12.08 7.91
N TYR A 123 -4.74 -12.41 6.69
CA TYR A 123 -5.34 -11.92 5.45
C TYR A 123 -6.75 -12.49 5.24
N ILE A 124 -7.69 -11.63 4.82
CA ILE A 124 -9.08 -11.99 4.51
C ILE A 124 -9.28 -12.08 3.00
N GLY A 125 -8.78 -11.09 2.27
CA GLY A 125 -8.99 -10.95 0.82
C GLY A 125 -8.71 -9.52 0.35
N SER A 126 -8.84 -9.29 -0.94
CA SER A 126 -8.66 -7.98 -1.58
C SER A 126 -9.93 -7.58 -2.31
N GLY A 127 -10.19 -6.27 -2.43
CA GLY A 127 -11.35 -5.80 -3.20
C GLY A 127 -12.71 -6.12 -2.55
N LEU A 128 -12.77 -6.24 -1.21
CA LEU A 128 -13.96 -6.65 -0.45
C LEU A 128 -14.82 -5.48 0.06
N GLY A 129 -14.54 -4.24 -0.34
CA GLY A 129 -15.19 -3.03 0.17
C GLY A 129 -16.69 -3.06 0.04
N ASP A 130 -17.22 -3.49 -1.11
CA ASP A 130 -18.66 -3.59 -1.36
C ASP A 130 -19.36 -4.62 -0.45
N GLU A 131 -18.66 -5.67 -0.01
CA GLU A 131 -19.19 -6.69 0.89
C GLU A 131 -19.09 -6.28 2.37
N LEU A 132 -18.16 -5.37 2.67
CA LEU A 132 -17.77 -5.01 4.02
C LEU A 132 -18.30 -3.65 4.49
N LEU A 133 -18.88 -2.85 3.60
CA LEU A 133 -19.73 -1.71 3.95
C LEU A 133 -21.17 -2.16 4.28
#